data_AF-A0A350UHY4-F1
#
_entry.id   AF-A0A350UHY4-F1
#
_cell.length_a   1.000
_cell.length_b   1.000
_cell.length_c   1.000
_cell.angle_alpha   90.00
_cell.angle_beta   90.00
_cell.angle_gamma   90.00
#
_symmetry.space_group_name_H-M   'P 1'
#
loop_
_entity.id
_entity.type
_entity.pdbx_description
1 polymer ?
#
loop_
_entity_poly.entity_id
_entity_poly.type
_entity_poly.pdbx_seq_one_letter_code
_entity_poly.pdbx_strand_id
1 'polypeptide(L)'
;MDFAQILHVHQSLVERVRSVARTAVVQNLAVEEIRDRIVYGQSIDIRTEAGLMPAGFMGLRREHVTVEILDRTYSEQRLVVDVNGVPIIILSPLMAGQGKNLPLRITIPLEEP
;
A
#
# COMPACT_ATOMS: atom_id res chain seq x y z
N MET A 1 -21.54 -1.48 -11.67
CA MET A 1 -20.39 -1.37 -10.75
C MET A 1 -20.15 0.10 -10.54
N ASP A 2 -20.58 0.54 -9.38
CA ASP A 2 -20.87 1.93 -9.10
C ASP A 2 -19.61 2.62 -8.62
N PHE A 3 -19.50 3.93 -8.88
CA PHE A 3 -18.45 4.79 -8.37
C PHE A 3 -18.12 4.55 -6.87
N ALA A 4 -19.13 4.14 -6.09
CA ALA A 4 -18.99 3.69 -4.72
C ALA A 4 -17.98 2.55 -4.51
N GLN A 5 -17.89 1.57 -5.41
CA GLN A 5 -16.93 0.47 -5.29
C GLN A 5 -15.49 0.94 -5.52
N ILE A 6 -15.27 1.86 -6.47
CA ILE A 6 -13.95 2.46 -6.71
C ILE A 6 -13.53 3.28 -5.49
N LEU A 7 -14.43 4.12 -4.96
CA LEU A 7 -14.19 4.87 -3.73
C LEU A 7 -13.93 3.96 -2.53
N HIS A 8 -14.65 2.84 -2.42
CA HIS A 8 -14.45 1.89 -1.33
C HIS A 8 -13.06 1.24 -1.41
N VAL A 9 -12.63 0.83 -2.60
CA VAL A 9 -11.27 0.31 -2.83
C VAL A 9 -10.23 1.38 -2.51
N HIS A 10 -10.41 2.61 -2.99
CA HIS A 10 -9.53 3.73 -2.69
C HIS A 10 -9.40 3.97 -1.18
N GLN A 11 -10.52 4.16 -0.49
CA GLN A 11 -10.55 4.44 0.94
C GLN A 11 -9.94 3.29 1.75
N SER A 12 -10.22 2.05 1.37
CA SER A 12 -9.64 0.88 2.03
C SER A 12 -8.11 0.83 1.89
N LEU A 13 -7.58 1.19 0.72
CA LEU A 13 -6.14 1.31 0.50
C LEU A 13 -5.53 2.46 1.32
N VAL A 14 -6.19 3.63 1.34
CA VAL A 14 -5.75 4.78 2.14
C VAL A 14 -5.63 4.40 3.61
N GLU A 15 -6.68 3.83 4.20
CA GLU A 15 -6.68 3.50 5.63
C GLU A 15 -5.69 2.39 5.96
N ARG A 16 -5.50 1.42 5.06
CA ARG A 16 -4.49 0.38 5.23
C ARG A 16 -3.07 0.94 5.26
N VAL A 17 -2.71 1.78 4.30
CA VAL A 17 -1.39 2.43 4.26
C VAL A 17 -1.19 3.32 5.49
N ARG A 18 -2.20 4.12 5.85
CA ARG A 18 -2.15 4.97 7.06
C ARG A 18 -1.95 4.15 8.33
N SER A 19 -2.67 3.03 8.47
CA SER A 19 -2.53 2.14 9.63
C SER A 19 -1.11 1.57 9.71
N VAL A 20 -0.58 1.02 8.62
CA VAL A 20 0.77 0.44 8.60
C VAL A 20 1.82 1.50 8.88
N ALA A 21 1.70 2.68 8.27
CA ALA A 21 2.64 3.77 8.49
C ALA A 21 2.67 4.25 9.95
N ARG A 22 1.50 4.37 10.61
CA ARG A 22 1.44 4.67 12.05
C ARG A 22 2.13 3.59 12.89
N THR A 23 1.91 2.32 12.57
CA THR A 23 2.59 1.22 13.26
C THR A 23 4.09 1.21 12.99
N ALA A 24 4.51 1.59 11.78
CA ALA A 24 5.91 1.67 11.39
C ALA A 24 6.66 2.72 12.19
N VAL A 25 6.04 3.88 12.47
CA VAL A 25 6.62 4.92 13.35
C VAL A 25 6.89 4.34 14.74
N VAL A 26 5.91 3.68 15.33
CA VAL A 26 6.00 3.16 16.71
C VAL A 26 6.97 1.99 16.83
N GLN A 27 7.00 1.10 15.84
CA GLN A 27 7.80 -0.13 15.87
C GLN A 27 9.17 0.00 15.18
N ASN A 28 9.48 1.18 14.63
CA ASN A 28 10.70 1.47 13.87
C ASN A 28 11.00 0.41 12.78
N LEU A 29 9.98 0.09 11.97
CA LEU A 29 10.06 -0.96 10.96
C LEU A 29 10.97 -0.60 9.80
N ALA A 30 11.63 -1.60 9.22
CA ALA A 30 12.40 -1.42 8.00
C ALA A 30 11.48 -1.20 6.78
N VAL A 31 11.99 -0.52 5.74
CA VAL A 31 11.26 -0.23 4.49
C VAL A 31 10.60 -1.48 3.88
N GLU A 32 11.31 -2.61 3.92
CA GLU A 32 10.83 -3.91 3.44
C GLU A 32 9.63 -4.42 4.24
N GLU A 33 9.68 -4.31 5.55
CA GLU A 33 8.61 -4.74 6.45
C GLU A 33 7.37 -3.86 6.31
N ILE A 34 7.56 -2.55 6.10
CA ILE A 34 6.48 -1.60 5.82
C ILE A 34 5.78 -1.99 4.52
N ARG A 35 6.55 -2.23 3.45
CA ARG A 35 6.01 -2.68 2.17
C ARG A 35 5.25 -3.98 2.30
N ASP A 36 5.79 -4.95 3.02
CA ASP A 36 5.14 -6.25 3.23
C ASP A 36 3.86 -6.15 4.03
N ARG A 37 3.83 -5.33 5.09
CA ARG A 37 2.59 -5.09 5.83
C ARG A 37 1.56 -4.37 4.97
N ILE A 38 1.95 -3.44 4.10
CA ILE A 38 1.02 -2.83 3.14
C ILE A 38 0.47 -3.87 2.17
N VAL A 39 1.31 -4.71 1.56
CA VAL A 39 0.84 -5.66 0.54
C VAL A 39 0.07 -6.81 1.19
N TYR A 40 0.58 -7.38 2.27
CA TYR A 40 0.13 -8.65 2.82
C TYR A 40 -0.50 -8.59 4.20
N GLY A 41 -0.28 -7.52 4.96
CA GLY A 41 -0.82 -7.35 6.31
C GLY A 41 0.09 -7.92 7.39
N GLN A 42 1.18 -8.56 7.00
CA GLN A 42 2.21 -9.13 7.87
C GLN A 42 3.57 -9.03 7.19
N SER A 43 4.65 -9.02 7.98
CA SER A 43 6.04 -8.93 7.51
C SER A 43 6.76 -10.29 7.49
N ILE A 44 6.02 -11.38 7.37
CA ILE A 44 6.53 -12.77 7.36
C ILE A 44 6.80 -13.19 5.90
N ASP A 45 7.71 -14.15 5.66
CA ASP A 45 7.85 -14.76 4.33
C ASP A 45 6.59 -15.55 3.97
N ILE A 46 5.85 -15.06 2.97
CA ILE A 46 4.53 -15.61 2.55
C ILE A 46 4.65 -16.36 1.23
N ARG A 47 5.85 -16.81 0.89
CA ARG A 47 6.06 -17.64 -0.29
C ARG A 47 5.12 -18.84 -0.27
N THR A 48 4.38 -19.00 -1.36
CA THR A 48 3.60 -20.21 -1.63
C THR A 48 4.53 -21.41 -1.73
N GLU A 49 3.98 -22.62 -1.67
CA GLU A 49 4.74 -23.88 -1.84
C GLU A 49 5.57 -23.91 -3.15
N ALA A 50 5.18 -23.11 -4.15
CA ALA A 50 5.89 -22.93 -5.41
C ALA A 50 6.99 -21.83 -5.38
N GLY A 51 7.30 -21.26 -4.21
CA GLY A 51 8.28 -20.17 -4.05
C GLY A 51 7.82 -18.80 -4.55
N LEU A 52 6.59 -18.69 -5.06
CA LEU A 52 6.00 -17.46 -5.57
C LEU A 52 5.34 -16.66 -4.45
N MET A 53 5.48 -15.34 -4.48
CA MET A 53 4.70 -14.48 -3.59
C MET A 53 3.27 -14.35 -4.11
N PRO A 54 2.26 -14.63 -3.27
CA PRO A 54 0.87 -14.49 -3.68
C PRO A 54 0.53 -13.03 -3.95
N ALA A 55 -0.59 -12.78 -4.63
CA ALA A 55 -1.14 -11.44 -4.64
C ALA A 55 -1.67 -11.11 -3.23
N GLY A 56 -1.34 -9.92 -2.74
CA GLY A 56 -1.78 -9.42 -1.45
C GLY A 56 -3.16 -8.80 -1.51
N PHE A 57 -3.39 -7.85 -0.62
CA PHE A 57 -4.65 -7.13 -0.49
C PHE A 57 -5.11 -6.53 -1.81
N MET A 58 -6.34 -6.86 -2.22
CA MET A 58 -6.95 -6.37 -3.47
C MET A 58 -6.06 -6.59 -4.72
N GLY A 59 -5.26 -7.65 -4.75
CA GLY A 59 -4.39 -7.94 -5.89
C GLY A 59 -3.06 -7.16 -5.89
N LEU A 60 -2.73 -6.47 -4.79
CA LEU A 60 -1.46 -5.78 -4.64
C LEU A 60 -0.27 -6.74 -4.72
N ARG A 61 0.83 -6.23 -5.26
CA ARG A 61 2.13 -6.90 -5.30
C ARG A 61 3.18 -5.90 -4.79
N ARG A 62 4.35 -6.39 -4.39
CA ARG A 62 5.45 -5.53 -3.94
C ARG A 62 5.85 -4.48 -4.99
N GLU A 63 5.78 -4.82 -6.28
CA GLU A 63 6.05 -3.91 -7.39
C GLU A 63 5.06 -2.73 -7.50
N HIS A 64 3.88 -2.85 -6.88
CA HIS A 64 2.89 -1.79 -6.85
C HIS A 64 3.12 -0.79 -5.70
N VAL A 65 4.03 -1.08 -4.77
CA VAL A 65 4.24 -0.28 -3.55
C VAL A 65 5.69 0.16 -3.44
N THR A 66 5.91 1.47 -3.50
CA THR A 66 7.20 2.11 -3.25
C THR A 66 7.13 2.78 -1.88
N VAL A 67 8.16 2.55 -1.06
CA VAL A 67 8.26 3.11 0.29
C VAL A 67 9.59 3.83 0.39
N GLU A 68 9.54 5.09 0.78
CA GLU A 68 10.71 5.94 0.95
C GLU A 68 10.66 6.65 2.30
N ILE A 69 11.82 6.78 2.94
CA ILE A 69 11.97 7.57 4.16
C ILE A 69 12.83 8.76 3.78
N LEU A 70 12.21 9.93 3.65
CA LEU A 70 12.88 11.18 3.31
C LEU A 70 13.30 11.92 4.57
N ASP A 71 14.32 12.78 4.42
CA ASP A 71 14.80 13.74 5.43
C ASP A 71 15.21 13.10 6.76
N ARG A 72 16.18 12.17 6.67
CA ARG A 72 16.77 11.43 7.82
C ARG A 72 17.56 12.30 8.82
N THR A 73 17.53 13.63 8.69
CA THR A 73 18.26 14.59 9.52
C THR A 73 17.44 15.13 10.70
N TYR A 74 16.67 14.25 11.35
CA TYR A 74 16.15 14.32 12.72
C TYR A 74 14.89 15.18 13.03
N SER A 75 14.47 16.16 12.23
CA SER A 75 13.25 16.95 12.57
C SER A 75 12.11 16.92 11.54
N GLU A 76 12.39 16.53 10.30
CA GLU A 76 11.40 16.54 9.19
C GLU A 76 11.24 15.17 8.54
N GLN A 77 11.65 14.11 9.25
CA GLN A 77 11.66 12.78 8.69
C GLN A 77 10.23 12.39 8.29
N ARG A 78 10.07 11.90 7.06
CA ARG A 78 8.75 11.57 6.51
C ARG A 78 8.77 10.24 5.79
N LEU A 79 7.78 9.40 6.10
CA LEU A 79 7.50 8.18 5.38
C LEU A 79 6.61 8.51 4.20
N VAL A 80 7.12 8.30 3.00
CA VAL A 80 6.38 8.43 1.75
C VAL A 80 6.08 7.03 1.24
N VAL A 81 4.80 6.76 0.99
CA VAL A 81 4.31 5.52 0.40
C VAL A 81 3.58 5.85 -0.87
N ASP A 82 4.08 5.34 -1.99
CA ASP A 82 3.46 5.43 -3.30
C ASP A 82 2.91 4.06 -3.70
N VAL A 83 1.62 4.00 -3.98
CA VAL A 83 0.91 2.83 -4.46
C VAL A 83 0.42 3.10 -5.87
N ASN A 84 0.96 2.38 -6.85
CA ASN A 84 0.68 2.56 -8.28
C ASN A 84 0.40 1.22 -8.95
N GLY A 85 -0.32 1.24 -10.08
CA GLY A 85 -0.53 0.04 -10.90
C GLY A 85 -1.48 -1.00 -10.30
N VAL A 86 -2.25 -0.65 -9.26
CA VAL A 86 -3.21 -1.57 -8.63
C VAL A 86 -4.24 -2.06 -9.66
N PRO A 87 -4.37 -3.37 -9.88
CA PRO A 87 -5.34 -3.91 -10.82
C PRO A 87 -6.75 -3.85 -10.21
N ILE A 88 -7.58 -2.90 -10.67
CA ILE A 88 -8.98 -2.82 -10.26
C ILE A 88 -9.82 -3.50 -11.35
N ILE A 89 -10.48 -4.59 -10.98
CA ILE A 89 -11.44 -5.24 -11.87
C ILE A 89 -12.74 -4.44 -11.79
N ILE A 90 -13.14 -3.79 -12.88
CA ILE A 90 -14.41 -3.06 -12.97
C ILE A 90 -15.46 -3.96 -13.63
N LEU A 91 -16.46 -4.39 -12.89
CA LEU A 91 -17.55 -5.27 -13.33
C LEU A 91 -18.81 -4.48 -13.73
N SER A 92 -18.66 -3.26 -14.25
CA SER A 92 -19.80 -2.42 -14.67
C SER A 92 -20.10 -2.63 -16.15
N PRO A 93 -21.35 -2.86 -16.56
CA PRO A 93 -21.71 -2.92 -17.99
C PRO A 93 -21.41 -1.60 -18.74
N LEU A 94 -21.55 -0.45 -18.06
CA LEU A 94 -21.35 0.89 -18.65
C LEU A 94 -19.88 1.32 -18.76
N MET A 95 -18.99 0.71 -17.97
CA MET A 95 -17.56 1.02 -17.87
C MET A 95 -16.79 -0.30 -17.88
N ALA A 96 -17.18 -1.20 -18.78
CA ALA A 96 -16.58 -2.51 -18.91
C ALA A 96 -15.17 -2.34 -19.51
N GLY A 97 -14.17 -2.30 -18.64
CA GLY A 97 -12.77 -2.16 -18.99
C GLY A 97 -11.91 -2.35 -17.76
N GLN A 98 -10.77 -3.01 -17.90
CA GLN A 98 -9.76 -3.04 -16.85
C GLN A 98 -9.22 -1.63 -16.66
N GLY A 99 -9.78 -0.88 -15.71
CA GLY A 99 -9.22 0.38 -15.25
C GLY A 99 -7.93 0.08 -14.51
N LYS A 100 -6.80 0.16 -15.21
CA LYS A 100 -5.50 0.15 -14.56
C LYS A 100 -5.25 1.55 -14.03
N ASN A 101 -4.77 1.59 -12.79
CA ASN A 101 -4.13 2.75 -12.15
C ASN A 101 -5.06 3.65 -11.33
N LEU A 102 -5.11 3.37 -10.03
CA LEU A 102 -5.53 4.33 -9.00
C LEU A 102 -4.26 4.75 -8.23
N PRO A 103 -3.52 5.76 -8.71
CA PRO A 103 -2.30 6.20 -8.05
C PRO A 103 -2.66 6.81 -6.68
N LEU A 104 -1.91 6.40 -5.66
CA LEU A 104 -2.09 6.86 -4.29
C LEU A 104 -0.74 7.18 -3.70
N ARG A 105 -0.53 8.44 -3.31
CA ARG A 105 0.64 8.90 -2.58
C ARG A 105 0.20 9.30 -1.18
N ILE A 106 0.80 8.69 -0.17
CA ILE A 106 0.58 9.04 1.23
C ILE A 106 1.92 9.44 1.84
N THR A 107 1.91 10.59 2.53
CA THR A 107 3.07 11.09 3.25
C THR A 107 2.69 11.23 4.71
N ILE A 108 3.48 10.63 5.60
CA ILE A 108 3.26 10.66 7.04
C ILE A 108 4.53 11.18 7.71
N PRO A 109 4.42 12.22 8.56
CA PRO A 109 5.55 12.68 9.36
C PRO A 109 5.95 11.60 10.37
N LEU A 110 7.25 11.37 10.48
CA LEU A 110 7.90 10.56 11.50
C LEU A 110 8.46 11.52 12.56
N GLU A 111 7.59 12.29 13.20
CA GLU A 111 8.01 13.08 14.37
C GLU A 111 8.26 12.10 15.54
N GLU A 112 9.45 12.16 16.13
CA GLU A 112 9.73 11.44 17.39
C GLU A 112 8.81 12.01 18.50
N PRO A 113 8.16 11.15 19.31
CA PRO A 113 7.30 11.59 20.41
C PRO A 113 8.06 12.28 21.55
#